data_AF-A0AAQ0MDU3-F1
#
_entry.id   AF-A0AAQ0MDU3-F1
#
_cell.length_a   1.000
_cell.length_b   1.000
_cell.length_c   1.000
_cell.angle_alpha   90.00
_cell.angle_beta   90.00
_cell.angle_gamma   90.00
#
_symmetry.space_group_name_H-M   'P 1'
#
loop_
_entity.id
_entity.type
_entity.pdbx_description
1 polymer ?
#
loop_
_entity_poly.entity_id
_entity_poly.type
_entity_poly.pdbx_seq_one_letter_code
_entity_poly.pdbx_strand_id
1 'polypeptide(L)'
;MLKNVGLYLFLISGSLHSLATFYWAFDGGLGLETVGYWTIEFKQNYGVKFLIILFFVGLLKLTATWTPIILLFKENKLINIMSYIGGSFLIVYGGVNSISGWLKILGIIPFDFKLSIIGQAFIWDPLFLLWGLGLLNFLKSNR
;
A
#
# COMPACT_ATOMS: atom_id res chain seq x y z
N MET A 1 -19.62 3.88 -15.99
CA MET A 1 -19.22 2.63 -15.31
C MET A 1 -17.76 2.67 -14.85
N LEU A 2 -16.79 2.97 -15.73
CA LEU A 2 -15.35 3.08 -15.39
C LEU A 2 -15.01 4.08 -14.26
N LYS A 3 -15.74 5.21 -14.17
CA LYS A 3 -15.54 6.26 -13.15
C LYS A 3 -15.50 5.72 -11.72
N ASN A 4 -16.36 4.74 -11.44
CA ASN A 4 -16.52 4.19 -10.09
C ASN A 4 -15.51 3.08 -9.81
N VAL A 5 -15.03 2.37 -10.84
CA VAL A 5 -14.06 1.28 -10.68
C VAL A 5 -12.74 1.82 -10.13
N GLY A 6 -12.22 2.91 -10.69
CA GLY A 6 -10.99 3.53 -10.18
C GLY A 6 -11.14 3.97 -8.71
N LEU A 7 -12.27 4.63 -8.40
CA LEU A 7 -12.61 5.05 -7.04
C LEU A 7 -12.63 3.89 -6.05
N TYR A 8 -13.40 2.84 -6.33
CA TYR A 8 -13.50 1.68 -5.44
C TYR A 8 -12.16 0.96 -5.32
N LEU A 9 -11.43 0.80 -6.43
CA LEU A 9 -10.16 0.09 -6.42
C LEU A 9 -9.15 0.78 -5.51
N PHE A 10 -9.02 2.10 -5.59
CA PHE A 10 -8.05 2.82 -4.76
C PHE A 10 -8.48 2.87 -3.30
N LEU A 11 -9.77 3.06 -3.02
CA LEU A 11 -10.28 3.13 -1.65
C LEU A 11 -10.15 1.79 -0.93
N ILE A 12 -10.52 0.70 -1.59
CA ILE A 12 -10.41 -0.65 -1.03
C ILE A 12 -8.93 -0.99 -0.82
N SER A 13 -8.09 -0.79 -1.83
CA SER A 13 -6.67 -1.17 -1.75
C SER A 13 -5.91 -0.38 -0.67
N GLY A 14 -6.07 0.94 -0.64
CA GLY A 14 -5.45 1.80 0.37
C GLY A 14 -5.99 1.52 1.79
N SER A 15 -7.30 1.30 1.93
CA SER A 15 -7.89 1.00 3.23
C SER A 15 -7.47 -0.37 3.76
N LEU A 16 -7.36 -1.40 2.92
CA LEU A 16 -6.85 -2.71 3.31
C LEU A 16 -5.39 -2.62 3.79
N HIS A 17 -4.55 -1.85 3.10
CA HIS A 17 -3.19 -1.55 3.53
C HIS A 17 -3.14 -0.88 4.91
N SER A 18 -4.01 0.10 5.16
CA SER A 18 -4.12 0.77 6.45
C SER A 18 -4.64 -0.17 7.54
N LEU A 19 -5.67 -0.97 7.26
CA LEU A 19 -6.25 -1.93 8.20
C LEU A 19 -5.24 -3.00 8.63
N ALA A 20 -4.48 -3.57 7.69
CA ALA A 20 -3.40 -4.50 8.01
C ALA A 20 -2.34 -3.83 8.91
N THR A 21 -1.97 -2.59 8.57
CA THR A 21 -1.00 -1.82 9.36
C THR A 21 -1.52 -1.53 10.78
N PHE A 22 -2.80 -1.17 10.94
CA PHE A 22 -3.41 -0.99 12.27
C PHE A 22 -3.48 -2.30 13.05
N TYR A 23 -3.89 -3.40 12.41
CA TYR A 23 -3.91 -4.70 13.06
C TYR A 23 -2.54 -5.05 13.64
N TRP A 24 -1.45 -4.80 12.90
CA TRP A 24 -0.08 -4.99 13.42
C TRP A 24 0.31 -3.96 14.49
N ALA A 25 -0.19 -2.73 14.42
CA ALA A 25 0.02 -1.72 15.45
C ALA A 25 -0.65 -2.08 16.79
N PHE A 26 -1.73 -2.86 16.78
CA PHE A 26 -2.40 -3.42 17.96
C PHE A 26 -1.91 -4.84 18.29
N ASP A 27 -0.63 -5.10 18.03
CA ASP A 27 0.08 -6.34 18.36
C ASP A 27 -0.32 -7.59 17.56
N GLY A 28 -1.18 -7.45 16.54
CA GLY A 28 -1.56 -8.53 15.64
C GLY A 28 -0.35 -9.14 14.90
N GLY A 29 -0.29 -10.47 14.82
CA GLY A 29 0.82 -11.20 14.18
C GLY A 29 0.50 -11.79 12.80
N LEU A 30 -0.78 -11.95 12.45
CA LEU A 30 -1.19 -12.57 11.19
C LEU A 30 -0.65 -11.79 9.98
N GLY A 31 -0.03 -12.52 9.06
CA GLY A 31 0.50 -11.97 7.81
C GLY A 31 1.71 -11.04 7.98
N LEU A 32 2.19 -10.77 9.19
CA LEU A 32 3.32 -9.86 9.41
C LEU A 32 4.60 -10.39 8.74
N GLU A 33 4.83 -11.71 8.82
CA GLU A 33 5.97 -12.37 8.18
C GLU A 33 5.96 -12.25 6.64
N THR A 34 4.77 -12.07 6.05
CA THR A 34 4.63 -11.92 4.60
C THR A 34 5.03 -10.53 4.12
N VAL A 35 5.20 -9.56 5.02
CA VAL A 35 5.78 -8.23 4.73
C VAL A 35 7.30 -8.31 4.65
N GLY A 36 7.92 -9.04 5.57
CA GLY A 36 9.36 -9.23 5.65
C GLY A 36 9.83 -9.63 7.04
N TYR A 37 10.92 -10.40 7.14
CA TYR A 37 11.48 -10.80 8.44
C TYR A 37 11.86 -9.60 9.32
N TRP A 38 12.28 -8.48 8.70
CA TRP A 38 12.61 -7.23 9.39
C TRP A 38 11.50 -6.71 10.29
N THR A 39 10.21 -6.97 9.98
CA THR A 39 9.11 -6.51 10.84
C THR A 39 9.04 -7.27 12.16
N ILE A 40 9.43 -8.54 12.14
CA ILE A 40 9.49 -9.39 13.35
C ILE A 40 10.67 -8.94 14.21
N GLU A 41 11.83 -8.76 13.58
CA GLU A 41 13.05 -8.28 14.23
C GLU A 41 12.84 -6.90 14.86
N PHE A 42 12.21 -5.96 14.15
CA PHE A 42 11.88 -4.64 14.69
C PHE A 42 10.90 -4.71 15.85
N LYS A 43 9.89 -5.58 15.76
CA LYS A 43 8.94 -5.77 16.86
C LYS A 43 9.64 -6.31 18.11
N GLN A 44 10.56 -7.25 17.96
CA GLN A 44 11.35 -7.80 19.06
C GLN A 44 12.33 -6.77 19.66
N ASN A 45 13.00 -5.98 18.81
CA ASN A 45 14.04 -5.04 19.23
C ASN A 45 13.48 -3.72 19.80
N TYR A 46 12.32 -3.25 19.32
CA TYR A 46 11.80 -1.93 19.65
C TYR A 46 10.43 -1.95 20.37
N GLY A 47 9.76 -3.10 20.45
CA GLY A 47 8.52 -3.29 21.19
C GLY A 47 7.46 -2.21 20.92
N VAL A 48 7.02 -1.52 21.97
CA VAL A 48 5.98 -0.46 21.91
C VAL A 48 6.33 0.66 20.94
N LYS A 49 7.61 1.04 20.79
CA LYS A 49 8.01 2.10 19.85
C LYS A 49 7.66 1.73 18.41
N PHE A 50 7.86 0.47 18.03
CA PHE A 50 7.51 -0.02 16.70
C PHE A 50 5.99 -0.01 16.47
N LEU A 51 5.20 -0.39 17.48
CA LEU A 51 3.74 -0.35 17.42
C LEU A 51 3.21 1.09 17.20
N ILE A 52 3.79 2.07 17.89
CA ILE A 52 3.45 3.50 17.71
C ILE A 52 3.77 3.95 16.28
N ILE A 53 4.94 3.57 15.75
CA ILE A 53 5.31 3.88 14.36
C ILE A 53 4.30 3.28 13.39
N LEU A 54 3.93 2.00 13.54
CA LEU A 54 2.92 1.35 12.70
C LEU A 54 1.57 2.07 12.78
N PHE A 55 1.14 2.50 13.97
CA PHE A 55 -0.09 3.26 14.12
C PHE A 55 -0.09 4.54 13.27
N PHE A 56 0.99 5.33 13.34
CA PHE A 56 1.11 6.54 12.53
C PHE A 56 1.25 6.25 11.03
N VAL A 57 1.94 5.16 10.65
CA VAL A 57 2.00 4.71 9.25
C VAL A 57 0.61 4.33 8.75
N GLY A 58 -0.20 3.64 9.57
CA GLY A 58 -1.59 3.31 9.25
C GLY A 58 -2.45 4.56 9.06
N LEU A 59 -2.31 5.55 9.94
CA LEU A 59 -2.99 6.85 9.80
C LEU A 59 -2.58 7.58 8.52
N LEU A 60 -1.29 7.64 8.21
CA LEU A 60 -0.80 8.28 6.99
C LEU A 60 -1.34 7.61 5.73
N LYS A 61 -1.37 6.27 5.69
CA LYS A 61 -1.95 5.53 4.57
C LYS A 61 -3.44 5.79 4.44
N LEU A 62 -4.17 5.81 5.55
CA LEU A 62 -5.61 6.05 5.55
C LEU A 62 -5.93 7.47 5.09
N THR A 63 -5.23 8.48 5.60
CA THR A 63 -5.42 9.86 5.15
C THR A 63 -5.05 10.02 3.69
N ALA A 64 -3.89 9.50 3.25
CA ALA A 64 -3.51 9.49 1.84
C ALA A 64 -4.53 8.79 0.93
N THR A 65 -5.21 7.76 1.44
CA THR A 65 -6.28 7.06 0.72
C THR A 65 -7.53 7.92 0.62
N TRP A 66 -7.99 8.55 1.69
CA TRP A 66 -9.31 9.19 1.73
C TRP A 66 -9.29 10.68 1.34
N THR A 67 -8.17 11.39 1.48
CA THR A 67 -8.03 12.81 1.11
C THR A 67 -8.40 13.11 -0.35
N PRO A 68 -8.03 12.29 -1.36
CA PRO A 68 -8.40 12.55 -2.77
C PRO A 68 -9.92 12.63 -3.02
N ILE A 69 -10.76 12.05 -2.15
CA ILE A 69 -12.22 12.12 -2.28
C ILE A 69 -12.73 13.57 -2.23
N ILE A 70 -12.03 14.48 -1.56
CA ILE A 70 -12.39 15.91 -1.50
C ILE A 70 -12.57 16.49 -2.92
N LEU A 71 -11.84 15.97 -3.90
CA LEU A 71 -11.93 16.38 -5.31
C LEU A 71 -13.27 16.06 -5.98
N LEU A 72 -14.12 15.21 -5.39
CA LEU A 72 -15.50 15.01 -5.85
C LEU A 72 -16.40 16.21 -5.57
N PHE A 73 -16.08 17.00 -4.55
CA PHE A 73 -16.93 18.08 -4.06
C PHE A 73 -16.32 19.46 -4.31
N LYS A 74 -14.99 19.54 -4.33
CA LYS A 74 -14.27 20.80 -4.46
C LYS A 74 -12.97 20.60 -5.20
N GLU A 75 -12.76 21.41 -6.23
CA GLU A 75 -11.45 21.49 -6.87
C GLU A 75 -10.38 21.97 -5.89
N ASN A 76 -9.29 21.20 -5.77
CA ASN A 76 -8.15 21.55 -4.96
C ASN A 76 -6.86 21.16 -5.67
N LYS A 77 -6.12 22.16 -6.16
CA LYS A 77 -4.89 21.95 -6.95
C LYS A 77 -3.82 21.20 -6.16
N LEU A 78 -3.66 21.49 -4.87
CA LEU A 78 -2.66 20.84 -4.03
C LEU A 78 -2.97 19.35 -3.85
N ILE A 79 -4.21 19.02 -3.48
CA ILE A 79 -4.64 17.62 -3.34
C ILE A 79 -4.50 16.88 -4.67
N ASN A 80 -4.89 17.52 -5.79
CA ASN A 80 -4.76 16.93 -7.11
C ASN A 80 -3.29 16.61 -7.45
N ILE A 81 -2.37 17.57 -7.29
CA ILE A 81 -0.94 17.38 -7.55
C ILE A 81 -0.36 16.27 -6.66
N MET A 82 -0.63 16.33 -5.35
CA MET A 82 -0.14 15.33 -4.40
C MET A 82 -0.69 13.93 -4.71
N SER A 83 -1.95 13.84 -5.17
CA SER A 83 -2.56 12.58 -5.57
C SER A 83 -1.92 12.00 -6.84
N TYR A 84 -1.55 12.84 -7.81
CA TYR A 84 -0.79 12.40 -8.99
C TYR A 84 0.61 11.90 -8.63
N ILE A 85 1.32 12.63 -7.76
CA ILE A 85 2.66 12.24 -7.28
C ILE A 85 2.57 10.91 -6.53
N GLY A 86 1.69 10.82 -5.54
CA GLY A 86 1.50 9.63 -4.72
C GLY A 86 1.05 8.43 -5.56
N GLY A 87 0.06 8.60 -6.43
CA GLY A 87 -0.40 7.53 -7.32
C GLY A 87 0.68 7.02 -8.27
N SER A 88 1.50 7.91 -8.82
CA SER A 88 2.63 7.53 -9.69
C SER A 88 3.70 6.78 -8.92
N PHE A 89 4.06 7.26 -7.72
CA PHE A 89 5.00 6.57 -6.83
C PHE A 89 4.51 5.17 -6.47
N LEU A 90 3.23 5.01 -6.12
CA LEU A 90 2.61 3.72 -5.80
C LEU A 90 2.67 2.73 -6.96
N ILE A 91 2.44 3.21 -8.19
CA ILE A 91 2.53 2.37 -9.39
C ILE A 91 3.97 1.89 -9.61
N VAL A 92 4.93 2.80 -9.52
CA VAL A 92 6.35 2.44 -9.71
C VAL A 92 6.80 1.49 -8.61
N TYR A 93 6.58 1.85 -7.35
CA TYR A 93 6.99 1.05 -6.20
C TYR A 93 6.31 -0.32 -6.18
N GLY A 94 4.97 -0.35 -6.23
CA GLY A 94 4.20 -1.58 -6.22
C GLY A 94 4.45 -2.43 -7.45
N GLY A 95 4.55 -1.83 -8.64
CA GLY A 95 4.82 -2.55 -9.89
C GLY A 95 6.20 -3.19 -9.92
N VAL A 96 7.25 -2.42 -9.59
CA VAL A 96 8.63 -2.92 -9.57
C VAL A 96 8.78 -4.04 -8.52
N ASN A 97 8.25 -3.85 -7.31
CA ASN A 97 8.37 -4.86 -6.26
C ASN A 97 7.52 -6.10 -6.53
N SER A 98 6.33 -5.95 -7.13
CA SER A 98 5.54 -7.10 -7.59
C SER A 98 6.35 -7.91 -8.59
N ILE A 99 6.85 -7.28 -9.67
CA ILE A 99 7.64 -7.96 -10.71
C ILE A 99 8.87 -8.64 -10.07
N SER A 100 9.59 -7.94 -9.19
CA SER A 100 10.73 -8.50 -8.44
C SER A 100 10.34 -9.74 -7.64
N GLY A 101 9.21 -9.70 -6.93
CA GLY A 101 8.67 -10.85 -6.19
C GLY A 101 8.39 -12.05 -7.10
N TRP A 102 7.77 -11.83 -8.26
CA TRP A 102 7.52 -12.88 -9.25
C TRP A 102 8.81 -13.44 -9.85
N LEU A 103 9.79 -12.60 -10.18
CA LEU A 103 11.10 -13.03 -10.67
C LEU A 103 11.84 -13.90 -9.64
N LYS A 104 11.73 -13.58 -8.34
CA LYS A 104 12.27 -14.41 -7.26
C LYS A 104 11.58 -15.77 -7.17
N ILE A 105 10.25 -15.81 -7.29
CA ILE A 105 9.48 -17.07 -7.29
C ILE A 105 9.86 -17.96 -8.48
N LEU A 106 10.10 -17.36 -9.64
CA LEU A 106 10.53 -18.05 -10.86
C LEU A 106 12.01 -18.50 -10.82
N GLY A 107 12.75 -18.20 -9.75
CA GLY A 107 14.16 -18.57 -9.59
C GLY A 107 15.13 -17.72 -10.43
N ILE A 108 14.67 -16.58 -10.96
CA ILE A 108 15.51 -15.66 -11.75
C ILE A 108 16.37 -14.78 -10.84
N ILE A 109 15.84 -14.39 -9.68
CA ILE A 109 16.52 -13.58 -8.67
C ILE A 109 16.65 -14.40 -7.37
N PRO A 110 17.81 -14.44 -6.70
CA PRO A 110 17.96 -15.12 -5.43
C PRO A 110 17.13 -14.47 -4.32
N PHE A 111 16.70 -15.26 -3.33
CA PHE A 111 15.96 -14.77 -2.17
C PHE A 111 16.16 -15.67 -0.95
N ASP A 112 16.08 -15.07 0.25
CA ASP A 112 16.30 -15.79 1.51
C ASP A 112 14.99 -16.20 2.19
N PHE A 113 13.97 -15.34 2.14
CA PHE A 113 12.74 -15.51 2.93
C PHE A 113 11.52 -15.81 2.06
N LYS A 114 11.16 -17.09 1.95
CA LYS A 114 10.08 -17.55 1.06
C LYS A 114 8.73 -16.89 1.32
N LEU A 115 8.34 -16.72 2.58
CA LEU A 115 7.00 -16.22 2.92
C LEU A 115 6.85 -14.71 2.63
N SER A 116 7.91 -13.92 2.83
CA SER A 116 7.88 -12.50 2.48
C SER A 116 7.81 -12.28 0.97
N ILE A 117 8.49 -13.13 0.18
CA ILE A 117 8.39 -13.08 -1.28
C ILE A 117 6.96 -13.40 -1.75
N ILE A 118 6.30 -14.38 -1.16
CA ILE A 118 4.89 -14.68 -1.48
C ILE A 118 4.00 -13.48 -1.15
N GLY A 119 4.17 -12.88 0.04
CA GLY A 119 3.40 -11.69 0.43
C GLY A 119 3.63 -10.50 -0.50
N GLN A 120 4.89 -10.21 -0.82
CA GLN A 120 5.27 -9.15 -1.75
C GLN A 120 4.69 -9.38 -3.14
N ALA A 121 4.89 -10.58 -3.72
CA ALA A 121 4.48 -10.88 -5.09
C ALA A 121 2.96 -10.91 -5.30
N PHE A 122 2.18 -11.31 -4.29
CA PHE A 122 0.75 -11.58 -4.45
C PHE A 122 -0.18 -10.69 -3.62
N ILE A 123 0.30 -10.09 -2.53
CA ILE A 123 -0.54 -9.36 -1.59
C ILE A 123 -0.15 -7.89 -1.59
N TRP A 124 1.01 -7.56 -1.02
CA TRP A 124 1.29 -6.19 -0.59
C TRP A 124 1.64 -5.26 -1.75
N ASP A 125 2.57 -5.67 -2.61
CA ASP A 125 3.02 -4.84 -3.72
C ASP A 125 1.98 -4.73 -4.85
N PRO A 126 1.24 -5.81 -5.21
CA PRO A 126 0.10 -5.70 -6.09
C PRO A 126 -0.97 -4.77 -5.54
N LEU A 127 -1.23 -4.80 -4.22
CA LEU A 127 -2.21 -3.91 -3.60
C LEU A 127 -1.74 -2.44 -3.63
N PHE A 128 -0.44 -2.15 -3.50
CA PHE A 128 0.09 -0.81 -3.75
C PHE A 128 -0.08 -0.39 -5.21
N LEU A 129 0.18 -1.29 -6.16
CA LEU A 129 -0.01 -1.03 -7.58
C LEU A 129 -1.48 -0.73 -7.91
N LEU A 130 -2.41 -1.55 -7.40
CA LEU A 130 -3.86 -1.35 -7.58
C LEU A 130 -4.34 -0.04 -6.93
N TRP A 131 -3.79 0.31 -5.77
CA TRP A 131 -4.06 1.59 -5.14
C TRP A 131 -3.65 2.76 -6.05
N GLY A 132 -2.42 2.75 -6.57
CA GLY A 132 -1.92 3.79 -7.47
C GLY A 132 -2.69 3.86 -8.80
N LEU A 133 -2.94 2.72 -9.45
CA LEU A 133 -3.70 2.63 -10.70
C LEU A 133 -5.14 3.12 -10.52
N GLY A 134 -5.80 2.69 -9.45
CA GLY A 134 -7.15 3.14 -9.10
C GLY A 134 -7.19 4.66 -8.90
N LEU A 135 -6.21 5.21 -8.18
CA LEU A 135 -6.13 6.64 -7.90
C LEU A 135 -5.92 7.44 -9.18
N LEU A 136 -4.97 7.07 -10.04
CA LEU A 136 -4.75 7.78 -11.30
C LEU A 136 -5.94 7.67 -12.25
N ASN A 137 -6.62 6.52 -12.29
CA ASN A 137 -7.84 6.36 -13.08
C ASN A 137 -8.97 7.28 -12.55
N PHE A 138 -9.17 7.29 -11.23
CA PHE A 138 -10.09 8.22 -10.58
C PHE A 138 -9.81 9.67 -10.97
N LEU A 139 -8.56 10.14 -10.83
CA LEU A 139 -8.17 11.51 -11.14
C LEU A 139 -8.33 11.88 -12.62
N LYS A 140 -8.13 10.93 -13.55
CA LYS A 140 -8.37 11.14 -14.98
C LYS A 140 -9.85 11.22 -15.30
N SER A 141 -10.65 10.38 -14.64
CA SER A 141 -12.09 10.30 -14.86
C SER A 141 -12.86 11.46 -14.23
N ASN A 142 -12.31 12.08 -13.17
CA ASN A 142 -12.91 13.19 -12.45
C ASN A 142 -12.53 14.58 -13.01
N ARG A 143 -11.98 14.62 -14.24
CA ARG A 143 -11.87 15.84 -15.05
C ARG A 143 -13.08 15.92 -15.97
#